data_AF-A0A1F9YX04-F1
#
_entry.id   AF-A0A1F9YX04-F1
#
_cell.length_a   1.000
_cell.length_b   1.000
_cell.length_c   1.000
_cell.angle_alpha   90.00
_cell.angle_beta   90.00
_cell.angle_gamma   90.00
#
_symmetry.space_group_name_H-M   'P 1'
#
loop_
_entity.id
_entity.type
_entity.pdbx_description
1 polymer ?
#
loop_
_entity_poly.entity_id
_entity_poly.type
_entity_poly.pdbx_seq_one_letter_code
_entity_poly.pdbx_strand_id
1 'polypeptide(L)'
;MARMECENMPKCSLLNMAPPNREVGLAQQGFIRLYCRGGMKEKCVRRTVARSLGDPARVPPNMMPNGLPISGTDDSNWPSEVKILAIRRFRI
;
A
#
# COMPACT_ATOMS: atom_id res chain seq x y z
N MET A 1 15.90 16.18 -15.52
CA MET A 1 14.57 15.57 -15.30
C MET A 1 14.43 15.30 -13.82
N ALA A 2 13.68 16.13 -13.08
CA ALA A 2 13.53 15.94 -11.64
C ALA A 2 12.78 14.62 -11.39
N ARG A 3 13.46 13.64 -10.76
CA ARG A 3 12.82 12.51 -10.08
C ARG A 3 11.90 13.10 -9.01
N MET A 4 10.66 13.39 -9.36
CA MET A 4 9.62 13.53 -8.35
C MET A 4 9.42 12.12 -7.79
N GLU A 5 10.15 11.79 -6.73
CA GLU A 5 9.83 10.66 -5.88
C GLU A 5 8.48 10.91 -5.22
N CYS A 6 7.75 9.86 -4.83
CA CYS A 6 6.58 10.06 -3.97
C CYS A 6 7.10 10.76 -2.71
N GLU A 7 6.58 11.93 -2.35
CA GLU A 7 7.06 12.67 -1.16
C GLU A 7 6.92 11.82 0.11
N ASN A 8 5.97 10.89 0.09
CA ASN A 8 5.75 9.90 1.13
C ASN A 8 6.45 8.56 0.89
N MET A 9 7.22 8.39 -0.20
CA MET A 9 8.00 7.17 -0.48
C MET A 9 8.97 6.86 0.67
N PRO A 10 9.78 7.83 1.15
CA PRO A 10 10.71 7.57 2.26
C PRO A 10 10.00 7.24 3.58
N LYS A 11 8.73 7.65 3.71
CA LYS A 11 7.89 7.43 4.90
C LYS A 11 6.93 6.24 4.73
N CYS A 12 7.00 5.53 3.62
CA CYS A 12 6.07 4.46 3.31
C CYS A 12 6.49 3.20 4.07
N SER A 13 5.75 2.87 5.14
CA SER A 13 6.02 1.68 5.96
C SER A 13 6.06 0.37 5.16
N LEU A 14 5.37 0.30 4.02
CA LEU A 14 5.42 -0.82 3.10
C LEU A 14 6.82 -1.07 2.51
N LEU A 15 7.56 -0.01 2.17
CA LEU A 15 8.90 -0.11 1.60
C LEU A 15 9.92 -0.55 2.65
N ASN A 16 9.68 -0.22 3.91
CA ASN A 16 10.53 -0.63 5.03
C ASN A 16 10.32 -2.11 5.41
N MET A 17 9.23 -2.73 4.94
CA MET A 17 8.96 -4.16 5.14
C MET A 17 9.43 -5.04 3.98
N ALA A 18 9.96 -4.46 2.90
CA ALA A 18 10.53 -5.24 1.82
C ALA A 18 11.75 -6.03 2.34
N PRO A 19 11.86 -7.34 2.05
CA PRO A 19 13.12 -8.03 2.26
C PRO A 19 14.24 -7.34 1.47
N PRO A 20 15.51 -7.43 1.89
CA PRO A 20 16.65 -6.78 1.24
C PRO A 20 17.01 -7.38 -0.14
N ASN A 21 16.04 -8.03 -0.80
CA ASN A 21 16.13 -8.42 -2.19
C ASN A 21 15.83 -7.21 -3.08
N ARG A 22 16.83 -6.81 -3.88
CA ARG A 22 16.75 -5.68 -4.81
C ARG A 22 15.58 -5.78 -5.79
N GLU A 23 15.27 -6.96 -6.30
CA GLU A 23 14.17 -7.17 -7.25
C GLU A 23 12.81 -6.96 -6.58
N VAL A 24 12.65 -7.46 -5.36
CA VAL A 24 11.42 -7.25 -4.56
C VAL A 24 11.24 -5.77 -4.24
N GLY A 25 12.32 -5.08 -3.86
CA GLY A 25 12.30 -3.63 -3.64
C GLY A 25 11.90 -2.84 -4.89
N LEU A 26 12.47 -3.18 -6.06
CA LEU A 26 12.10 -2.55 -7.34
C LEU A 26 10.64 -2.83 -7.72
N ALA A 27 10.19 -4.06 -7.56
CA ALA A 27 8.80 -4.45 -7.82
C ALA A 27 7.83 -3.67 -6.93
N GLN A 28 8.10 -3.56 -5.62
CA GLN A 28 7.28 -2.77 -4.70
C GLN A 28 7.28 -1.28 -5.05
N GLN A 29 8.43 -0.70 -5.40
CA GLN A 29 8.50 0.70 -5.85
C GLN A 29 7.68 0.91 -7.13
N GLY A 30 7.77 0.01 -8.10
CA GLY A 30 6.96 0.05 -9.32
C GLY A 30 5.46 -0.03 -9.01
N PHE A 31 5.08 -0.95 -8.11
CA PHE A 31 3.70 -1.13 -7.69
C PHE A 31 3.15 0.11 -6.96
N ILE A 32 3.93 0.71 -6.06
CA ILE A 32 3.57 1.98 -5.40
C ILE A 32 3.44 3.09 -6.43
N ARG A 33 4.34 3.21 -7.40
CA ARG A 33 4.23 4.27 -8.43
C ARG A 33 2.96 4.11 -9.25
N LEU A 34 2.65 2.88 -9.68
CA LEU A 34 1.48 2.57 -10.49
C LEU A 34 0.16 2.90 -9.77
N TYR A 35 0.06 2.54 -8.49
CA TYR A 35 -1.15 2.74 -7.69
C TYR A 35 -1.19 4.09 -6.95
N CYS A 36 -0.09 4.76 -6.67
CA CYS A 36 -0.13 6.05 -5.96
C CYS A 36 -0.09 7.25 -6.91
N ARG A 37 0.50 7.11 -8.11
CA ARG A 37 0.68 8.20 -9.08
C ARG A 37 0.28 7.86 -10.51
N GLY A 38 0.30 6.58 -10.90
CA GLY A 38 -0.01 6.14 -12.26
C GLY A 38 -1.51 6.04 -12.55
N GLY A 39 -1.84 5.44 -13.69
CA GLY A 39 -3.23 5.25 -14.14
C GLY A 39 -4.10 4.39 -13.22
N MET A 40 -3.50 3.72 -12.22
CA MET A 40 -4.22 2.97 -11.19
C MET A 40 -4.37 3.73 -9.87
N LYS A 41 -4.14 5.05 -9.89
CA LYS A 41 -4.26 5.94 -8.72
C LYS A 41 -5.61 5.80 -8.00
N GLU A 42 -6.68 5.67 -8.75
CA GLU A 42 -8.02 5.48 -8.20
C GLU A 42 -8.20 4.08 -7.61
N LYS A 43 -7.47 3.08 -8.13
CA LYS A 43 -7.46 1.67 -7.72
C LYS A 43 -6.63 1.39 -6.46
N CYS A 44 -6.02 2.39 -5.83
CA CYS A 44 -5.22 2.22 -4.62
C CYS A 44 -6.08 2.02 -3.37
N VAL A 45 -6.25 0.76 -2.96
CA VAL A 45 -6.95 0.39 -1.73
C VAL A 45 -6.23 0.95 -0.51
N ARG A 46 -4.90 0.84 -0.43
CA ARG A 46 -4.11 1.38 0.69
C ARG A 46 -4.41 2.87 0.93
N ARG A 47 -4.59 3.64 -0.14
CA ARG A 47 -4.97 5.07 -0.06
C ARG A 47 -6.43 5.24 0.38
N THR A 48 -7.35 4.44 -0.13
CA THR A 48 -8.77 4.49 0.28
C THR A 48 -8.89 4.19 1.77
N VAL A 49 -8.24 3.14 2.26
CA VAL A 49 -8.20 2.78 3.69
C VAL A 49 -7.63 3.95 4.52
N ALA A 50 -6.47 4.49 4.14
CA ALA A 50 -5.86 5.63 4.84
C ALA A 50 -6.81 6.84 4.94
N ARG A 51 -7.51 7.17 3.84
CA ARG A 51 -8.50 8.25 3.82
C ARG A 51 -9.71 7.97 4.71
N SER A 52 -10.24 6.75 4.68
CA SER A 52 -11.38 6.35 5.50
C SER A 52 -11.06 6.31 6.99
N LEU A 53 -9.82 6.00 7.37
CA LEU A 53 -9.36 5.99 8.76
C LEU A 53 -8.97 7.38 9.29
N GLY A 54 -8.82 8.36 8.40
CA GLY A 54 -8.34 9.71 8.73
C GLY A 54 -6.84 9.79 9.04
N ASP A 55 -6.14 8.66 9.13
CA ASP A 55 -4.73 8.58 9.49
C ASP A 55 -4.02 7.44 8.71
N PRO A 56 -3.01 7.75 7.88
CA PRO A 56 -2.19 6.76 7.20
C PRO A 56 -1.42 5.81 8.12
N ALA A 57 -1.11 6.21 9.36
CA ALA A 57 -0.39 5.37 10.32
C ALA A 57 -1.24 4.18 10.82
N ARG A 58 -2.57 4.29 10.72
CA ARG A 58 -3.50 3.19 11.05
C ARG A 58 -3.59 2.13 9.96
N VAL A 59 -2.96 2.35 8.80
CA VAL A 59 -2.90 1.35 7.74
C VAL A 59 -1.80 0.34 8.06
N PRO A 60 -2.10 -0.98 8.07
CA PRO A 60 -1.09 -1.99 8.34
C PRO A 60 0.13 -1.84 7.43
N PRO A 61 1.33 -1.94 8.00
CA PRO A 61 2.55 -1.69 7.27
C PRO A 61 2.76 -2.70 6.13
N ASN A 62 2.25 -3.92 6.25
CA ASN A 62 2.33 -4.95 5.21
C ASN A 62 1.21 -4.89 4.15
N MET A 63 0.29 -3.92 4.19
CA MET A 63 -0.78 -3.80 3.19
C MET A 63 -0.26 -3.21 1.86
N MET A 64 -0.28 -3.98 0.78
CA MET A 64 0.04 -3.50 -0.57
C MET A 64 -1.03 -2.54 -1.12
N PRO A 65 -0.70 -1.71 -2.13
CA PRO A 65 -1.65 -0.80 -2.77
C PRO A 65 -2.95 -1.42 -3.30
N ASN A 66 -2.94 -2.70 -3.66
CA ASN A 66 -4.13 -3.44 -4.09
C ASN A 66 -5.00 -3.95 -2.92
N GLY A 67 -4.59 -3.73 -1.67
CA GLY A 67 -5.34 -4.11 -0.47
C GLY A 67 -4.98 -5.47 0.11
N LEU A 68 -4.05 -6.20 -0.50
CA LEU A 68 -3.59 -7.51 -0.04
C LEU A 68 -2.32 -7.37 0.82
N PRO A 69 -2.02 -8.32 1.73
CA PRO A 69 -0.75 -8.34 2.43
C PRO A 69 0.42 -8.61 1.47
N ILE A 70 1.63 -8.13 1.79
CA ILE A 70 2.85 -8.49 1.06
C ILE A 70 3.00 -10.02 1.08
N SER A 71 3.47 -10.59 -0.03
CA SER A 71 3.81 -12.03 -0.12
C SER A 71 4.71 -12.48 1.03
N GLY A 72 4.38 -13.60 1.66
CA GLY A 72 5.06 -14.10 2.86
C GLY A 72 4.57 -13.49 4.18
N THR A 73 3.56 -12.63 4.15
CA THR A 73 2.82 -12.14 5.32
C THR A 73 1.32 -12.42 5.17
N ASP A 74 0.52 -12.07 6.19
CA ASP A 74 -0.93 -12.23 6.17
C ASP A 74 -1.67 -10.98 6.70
N ASP A 75 -3.00 -11.04 6.73
CA ASP A 75 -3.85 -10.00 7.30
C ASP A 75 -4.41 -10.39 8.68
N SER A 76 -3.93 -11.47 9.30
CA SER A 76 -4.51 -12.04 10.54
C SER A 76 -4.65 -10.97 11.63
N ASN A 77 -3.62 -10.14 11.79
CA ASN A 77 -3.54 -9.08 12.81
C ASN A 77 -4.07 -7.71 12.35
N TRP A 78 -4.66 -7.61 11.16
CA TRP A 78 -5.24 -6.34 10.71
C TRP A 78 -6.47 -6.00 11.55
N PRO A 79 -6.66 -4.72 11.95
CA PRO A 79 -7.89 -4.28 12.57
C PRO A 79 -9.10 -4.63 11.70
N SER A 80 -10.22 -5.04 12.33
CA SER A 80 -11.43 -5.44 11.58
C SER A 80 -11.93 -4.35 10.64
N GLU A 81 -11.85 -3.08 11.06
CA GLU A 81 -12.18 -1.92 10.22
C GLU A 81 -11.34 -1.86 8.93
N VAL A 82 -10.05 -2.20 9.02
CA VAL A 82 -9.13 -2.22 7.87
C VAL A 82 -9.52 -3.33 6.92
N LYS A 83 -9.80 -4.54 7.44
CA LYS A 83 -10.24 -5.68 6.63
C LYS A 83 -11.52 -5.35 5.86
N ILE A 84 -12.51 -4.74 6.53
CA ILE A 84 -13.77 -4.31 5.91
C ILE A 84 -13.52 -3.29 4.79
N LEU A 85 -12.69 -2.27 5.04
CA LEU A 85 -12.37 -1.25 4.05
C LEU A 85 -11.58 -1.80 2.86
N ALA A 86 -10.71 -2.80 3.10
CA ALA A 86 -9.94 -3.47 2.05
C ALA A 86 -10.83 -4.34 1.14
N ILE A 87 -11.78 -5.08 1.73
CA ILE A 87 -12.70 -5.98 1.00
C ILE A 87 -13.79 -5.22 0.23
N ARG A 88 -14.23 -4.05 0.73
CA ARG A 88 -15.29 -3.25 0.11
C ARG A 88 -15.03 -2.84 -1.35
N ARG A 89 -13.82 -3.04 -1.86
CA ARG A 89 -13.50 -2.82 -3.27
C ARG A 89 -13.97 -3.93 -4.24
N PHE A 90 -14.33 -5.11 -3.72
CA PHE A 90 -14.82 -6.25 -4.51
C PHE A 90 -16.36 -6.31 -4.61
N ARG A 91 -17.06 -5.35 -4.01
CA ARG A 91 -18.52 -5.19 -4.13
C ARG A 91 -18.85 -3.97 -5.00
N ILE A 92 -18.48 -4.02 -6.28
CA ILE A 92 -19.07 -3.18 -7.34
C ILE A 92 -19.22 -4.08 -8.56
#